data_AF-A0A2S7MXK1-F1
#
_entry.id   AF-A0A2S7MXK1-F1
#
_cell.length_a   1.000
_cell.length_b   1.000
_cell.length_c   1.000
_cell.angle_alpha   90.00
_cell.angle_beta   90.00
_cell.angle_gamma   90.00
#
_symmetry.space_group_name_H-M   'P 1'
#
loop_
_entity.id
_entity.type
_entity.pdbx_description
1 polymer ?
#
loop_
_entity_poly.entity_id
_entity_poly.type
_entity_poly.pdbx_seq_one_letter_code
_entity_poly.pdbx_strand_id
1 'polypeptide(L)'
;MKKITRLLYSFILITAGILHFTRRKNFVFIMPKIIPFRSFFVLFTGICEILAGIALFFNLFKKLAGTLLTIFMILIYPVNIYMAIKKKPLGPNQKAYPAALWLRLPLQIPLIIGAYRWSLEEKKSTEK
;
A
#
# COMPACT_ATOMS: atom_id res chain seq x y z
N MET A 1 1.63 -14.51 -10.13
CA MET A 1 2.27 -13.20 -10.38
C MET A 1 3.68 -13.49 -10.88
N LYS A 2 4.19 -12.78 -11.90
CA LYS A 2 5.57 -13.01 -12.37
C LYS A 2 6.57 -12.70 -11.24
N LYS A 3 7.66 -13.49 -11.13
CA LYS A 3 8.66 -13.38 -10.04
C LYS A 3 9.21 -11.96 -9.89
N ILE A 4 9.52 -11.29 -11.01
CA ILE A 4 10.04 -9.92 -11.04
C ILE A 4 9.02 -8.93 -10.46
N THR A 5 7.76 -8.98 -10.90
CA THR A 5 6.69 -8.10 -10.41
C THR A 5 6.46 -8.27 -8.91
N ARG A 6 6.51 -9.52 -8.43
CA ARG A 6 6.38 -9.84 -7.00
C ARG A 6 7.51 -9.24 -6.17
N LEU A 7 8.76 -9.39 -6.62
CA LEU A 7 9.93 -8.83 -5.95
C LEU A 7 9.92 -7.29 -5.97
N LEU A 8 9.55 -6.69 -7.09
CA LEU A 8 9.38 -5.23 -7.18
C LEU A 8 8.33 -4.74 -6.19
N TYR A 9 7.17 -5.41 -6.13
CA TYR A 9 6.10 -5.04 -5.22
C TYR A 9 6.50 -5.21 -3.75
N SER A 10 7.18 -6.31 -3.44
CA SER A 10 7.77 -6.56 -2.12
C SER A 10 8.69 -5.40 -1.69
N PHE A 11 9.62 -5.00 -2.57
CA PHE A 11 10.57 -3.92 -2.29
C PHE A 11 9.86 -2.58 -2.06
N ILE A 12 8.84 -2.27 -2.88
CA ILE A 12 8.03 -1.07 -2.73
C ILE A 12 7.32 -1.06 -1.37
N LEU A 13 6.70 -2.16 -0.97
CA LEU A 13 5.95 -2.27 0.30
C LEU A 13 6.85 -2.19 1.52
N ILE A 14 8.00 -2.87 1.51
CA ILE A 14 8.96 -2.80 2.63
C ILE A 14 9.47 -1.36 2.78
N THR A 15 9.83 -0.72 1.66
CA THR A 15 10.30 0.66 1.66
C THR A 15 9.21 1.62 2.15
N ALA A 16 7.97 1.47 1.66
CA ALA A 16 6.82 2.26 2.10
C ALA A 16 6.55 2.08 3.61
N GLY A 17 6.61 0.85 4.10
CA GLY A 17 6.44 0.54 5.51
C GLY A 17 7.50 1.19 6.39
N ILE A 18 8.79 1.13 6.01
CA ILE A 18 9.87 1.85 6.71
C ILE A 18 9.64 3.37 6.70
N LEU A 19 9.12 3.92 5.60
CA LEU A 19 8.79 5.34 5.50
C LEU A 19 7.66 5.76 6.46
N HIS A 20 6.72 4.89 6.80
CA HIS A 20 5.68 5.19 7.81
C HIS A 20 6.28 5.45 9.20
N PHE A 21 7.38 4.79 9.56
CA PHE A 21 8.09 5.02 10.82
C PHE A 21 9.00 6.24 10.76
N THR A 22 9.84 6.32 9.72
CA THR A 22 10.86 7.37 9.58
C THR A 22 10.28 8.72 9.20
N ARG A 23 9.19 8.75 8.42
CA ARG A 23 8.49 9.97 7.95
C ARG A 23 7.07 10.07 8.49
N ARG A 24 6.82 9.57 9.70
CA ARG A 24 5.48 9.55 10.34
C ARG A 24 4.70 10.86 10.21
N LYS A 25 5.35 12.01 10.45
CA LYS A 25 4.72 13.35 10.35
C LYS A 25 4.09 13.61 8.97
N ASN A 26 4.71 13.12 7.91
CA ASN A 26 4.23 13.27 6.53
C ASN A 26 2.95 12.46 6.30
N PHE A 27 2.94 11.20 6.74
CA PHE A 27 1.78 10.31 6.60
C PHE A 27 0.59 10.78 7.45
N VAL A 28 0.83 11.24 8.67
CA VAL A 28 -0.23 11.83 9.52
C VAL A 28 -0.78 13.12 8.91
N PHE A 29 0.08 13.91 8.25
CA PHE A 29 -0.32 15.15 7.58
C PHE A 29 -1.26 14.89 6.41
N ILE A 30 -1.00 13.89 5.57
CA ILE A 30 -1.82 13.59 4.39
C ILE A 30 -3.20 13.03 4.75
N MET A 31 -3.34 12.30 5.86
CA MET A 31 -4.60 11.71 6.29
C MET A 31 -5.74 12.74 6.46
N PRO A 32 -6.98 12.40 6.08
CA PRO A 32 -8.15 13.20 6.38
C PRO A 32 -8.31 13.48 7.88
N LYS A 33 -8.74 14.70 8.24
CA LYS A 33 -8.92 15.11 9.65
C LYS A 33 -10.02 14.34 10.38
N ILE A 34 -10.95 13.72 9.65
CA ILE A 34 -12.06 12.92 10.18
C ILE A 34 -11.60 11.63 10.86
N ILE A 35 -10.40 11.13 10.53
CA ILE A 35 -9.90 9.87 11.10
C ILE A 35 -9.32 10.15 12.51
N PRO A 36 -9.86 9.54 13.57
CA PRO A 36 -9.27 9.63 14.91
C PRO A 36 -7.96 8.84 14.98
N PHE A 37 -7.08 9.17 15.91
CA PHE A 37 -5.82 8.43 16.16
C PHE A 37 -4.94 8.19 14.92
N ARG A 38 -4.83 9.17 14.01
CA ARG A 38 -4.04 9.08 12.75
C ARG A 38 -2.65 8.48 12.92
N SER A 39 -1.92 8.89 13.96
CA SER A 39 -0.57 8.39 14.25
C SER A 39 -0.51 6.88 14.52
N PHE A 40 -1.53 6.34 15.20
CA PHE A 40 -1.64 4.91 15.46
C PHE A 40 -1.86 4.15 14.14
N PHE A 41 -2.82 4.59 13.34
CA PHE A 41 -3.11 3.97 12.04
C PHE A 41 -1.88 4.00 11.13
N VAL A 42 -1.15 5.12 11.03
CA VAL A 42 0.09 5.20 10.22
C VAL A 42 1.11 4.15 10.63
N LEU A 43 1.29 3.91 11.93
CA LEU A 43 2.22 2.89 12.40
C LEU A 43 1.70 1.48 12.13
N PHE A 44 0.43 1.24 12.41
CA PHE A 44 -0.21 -0.04 12.16
C PHE A 44 -0.15 -0.44 10.68
N THR A 45 -0.48 0.49 9.77
CA THR A 45 -0.37 0.26 8.33
C THR A 45 1.07 0.04 7.90
N GLY A 46 2.04 0.76 8.48
CA GLY A 46 3.46 0.53 8.23
C GLY A 46 3.92 -0.89 8.59
N ILE A 47 3.44 -1.46 9.71
CA ILE A 47 3.71 -2.86 10.07
C ILE A 47 3.10 -3.80 9.03
N CYS A 48 1.83 -3.58 8.67
CA CYS A 48 1.14 -4.42 7.67
C CYS A 48 1.86 -4.42 6.32
N GLU A 49 2.37 -3.26 5.86
CA GLU A 49 3.12 -3.15 4.60
C GLU A 49 4.43 -3.94 4.64
N ILE A 50 5.20 -3.87 5.75
CA ILE A 50 6.44 -4.64 5.90
C ILE A 50 6.13 -6.14 5.87
N LEU A 51 5.13 -6.58 6.64
CA LEU A 51 4.72 -8.00 6.68
C LEU A 51 4.23 -8.50 5.31
N ALA A 52 3.42 -7.70 4.61
CA ALA A 52 2.97 -8.03 3.26
C ALA A 52 4.14 -8.09 2.26
N GLY A 53 5.10 -7.17 2.39
CA GLY A 53 6.32 -7.16 1.60
C GLY A 53 7.20 -8.39 1.84
N ILE A 54 7.38 -8.81 3.09
CA ILE A 54 8.10 -10.04 3.46
C ILE A 54 7.38 -11.28 2.90
N ALA A 55 6.05 -11.35 3.07
CA ALA A 55 5.24 -12.44 2.52
C ALA A 55 5.37 -12.52 0.99
N LEU A 56 5.34 -11.37 0.31
CA LEU A 56 5.59 -11.28 -1.12
C LEU A 56 7.03 -11.65 -1.48
N PHE A 57 8.04 -11.38 -0.67
CA PHE A 57 9.43 -11.75 -0.94
C PHE A 57 9.65 -13.26 -0.90
N PHE A 58 9.22 -13.90 0.21
CA PHE A 58 9.39 -15.33 0.45
C PHE A 58 8.29 -16.20 -0.16
N ASN A 59 7.28 -15.59 -0.79
CA ASN A 59 6.14 -16.28 -1.41
C ASN A 59 5.24 -17.01 -0.39
N LEU A 60 5.15 -16.48 0.83
CA LEU A 60 4.45 -17.09 1.96
C LEU A 60 3.00 -16.62 2.06
N PHE A 61 2.14 -17.48 2.61
CA PHE A 61 0.74 -17.18 2.98
C PHE A 61 -0.04 -16.46 1.87
N LYS A 62 0.09 -16.87 0.61
CA LYS A 62 -0.34 -16.06 -0.55
C LYS A 62 -1.81 -15.68 -0.47
N LYS A 63 -2.68 -16.60 -0.04
CA LYS A 63 -4.12 -16.38 0.14
C LYS A 63 -4.37 -15.30 1.18
N LEU A 64 -3.84 -15.47 2.39
CA LEU A 64 -4.04 -14.52 3.48
C LEU A 64 -3.38 -13.16 3.18
N ALA A 65 -2.07 -13.16 2.89
CA ALA A 65 -1.31 -11.95 2.63
C ALA A 65 -1.81 -11.21 1.38
N GLY A 66 -2.14 -11.92 0.31
CA GLY A 66 -2.68 -11.33 -0.92
C GLY A 66 -4.08 -10.73 -0.71
N THR A 67 -4.99 -11.43 -0.02
CA THR A 67 -6.32 -10.89 0.30
C THR A 67 -6.23 -9.66 1.20
N LEU A 68 -5.42 -9.72 2.27
CA LEU A 68 -5.20 -8.58 3.17
C LEU A 68 -4.59 -7.39 2.42
N LEU A 69 -3.61 -7.62 1.55
CA LEU A 69 -2.98 -6.58 0.74
C LEU A 69 -3.96 -5.96 -0.26
N THR A 70 -4.84 -6.75 -0.87
CA THR A 70 -5.91 -6.26 -1.74
C THR A 70 -6.88 -5.37 -0.97
N ILE A 71 -7.37 -5.83 0.19
CA ILE A 71 -8.27 -5.05 1.05
C ILE A 71 -7.60 -3.76 1.50
N PHE A 72 -6.34 -3.85 1.94
CA PHE A 72 -5.53 -2.71 2.33
C PHE A 72 -5.47 -1.67 1.22
N MET A 73 -5.08 -2.07 0.01
CA MET A 73 -4.97 -1.18 -1.15
C MET A 73 -6.32 -0.52 -1.51
N ILE A 74 -7.43 -1.23 -1.37
CA ILE A 74 -8.78 -0.66 -1.56
C ILE A 74 -9.08 0.39 -0.49
N LEU A 75 -8.75 0.13 0.78
CA LEU A 75 -9.01 1.06 1.89
C LEU A 75 -8.18 2.34 1.83
N ILE A 76 -6.95 2.30 1.33
CA ILE A 76 -6.12 3.51 1.12
C ILE A 76 -6.47 4.27 -0.17
N TYR A 77 -7.20 3.67 -1.11
CA TYR A 77 -7.57 4.32 -2.38
C TYR A 77 -8.37 5.64 -2.18
N PRO A 78 -9.39 5.73 -1.29
CA PRO A 78 -10.06 6.98 -0.97
C PRO A 78 -9.13 8.08 -0.44
N VAL A 79 -8.11 7.71 0.34
CA VAL A 79 -7.10 8.67 0.84
C VAL A 79 -6.30 9.24 -0.32
N ASN A 80 -5.91 8.41 -1.28
CA ASN A 80 -5.20 8.84 -2.48
C ASN A 80 -6.06 9.75 -3.38
N ILE A 81 -7.36 9.45 -3.53
CA ILE A 81 -8.31 10.33 -4.23
C ILE A 81 -8.40 11.69 -3.51
N TYR A 82 -8.57 11.67 -2.19
CA TYR A 82 -8.63 12.89 -1.39
C TYR A 82 -7.37 13.74 -1.57
N MET A 83 -6.19 13.12 -1.58
CA MET A 83 -4.93 13.82 -1.83
C MET A 83 -4.87 14.45 -3.22
N ALA A 84 -5.30 13.73 -4.26
CA ALA A 84 -5.32 14.23 -5.63
C ALA A 84 -6.27 15.43 -5.80
N ILE A 85 -7.49 15.34 -5.23
CA ILE A 85 -8.49 16.42 -5.27
C ILE A 85 -8.00 17.65 -4.49
N LYS A 86 -7.48 17.45 -3.28
CA LYS A 86 -7.00 18.55 -2.42
C LYS A 86 -5.59 19.04 -2.77
N LYS A 87 -4.96 18.50 -3.82
CA LYS A 87 -3.58 18.81 -4.24
C LYS A 87 -2.60 18.78 -3.05
N LYS A 88 -2.80 17.82 -2.14
CA LYS A 88 -2.16 17.83 -0.82
C LYS A 88 -0.68 17.45 -0.95
N PRO A 89 0.26 18.27 -0.45
CA PRO A 89 1.66 17.92 -0.51
C PRO A 89 1.95 16.69 0.35
N LEU A 90 2.97 15.93 -0.03
CA LEU A 90 3.36 14.69 0.65
C LEU A 90 4.00 14.93 2.02
N GLY A 91 4.20 16.18 2.41
CA GLY A 91 4.65 16.59 3.73
C GLY A 91 4.45 18.09 3.92
N PRO A 92 4.52 18.58 5.17
CA PRO A 92 4.23 19.97 5.52
C PRO A 92 5.13 20.99 4.82
N ASN A 93 6.38 20.62 4.47
CA ASN A 93 7.36 21.50 3.82
C ASN A 93 7.71 21.04 2.39
N GLN A 94 6.80 20.33 1.71
CA GLN A 94 7.05 19.82 0.36
C GLN A 94 6.17 20.52 -0.66
N LYS A 95 6.70 20.70 -1.89
CA LYS A 95 5.90 21.15 -3.02
C LYS A 95 4.85 20.09 -3.36
N ALA A 96 3.62 20.52 -3.61
CA ALA A 96 2.61 19.64 -4.15
C ALA A 96 2.93 19.35 -5.62
N TYR A 97 2.84 18.07 -6.00
CA TYR A 97 2.97 17.64 -7.39
C TYR A 97 1.66 17.00 -7.83
N PRO A 98 0.65 17.79 -8.24
CA PRO A 98 -0.69 17.27 -8.55
C PRO A 98 -0.67 16.15 -9.59
N ALA A 99 0.16 16.29 -10.64
CA ALA A 99 0.31 15.26 -11.66
C ALA A 99 0.75 13.90 -11.08
N ALA A 100 1.69 13.89 -10.13
CA ALA A 100 2.14 12.67 -9.47
C ALA A 100 1.04 12.06 -8.56
N LEU A 101 0.20 12.89 -7.94
CA LEU A 101 -0.93 12.41 -7.13
C LEU A 101 -2.00 11.74 -7.99
N TRP A 102 -2.33 12.34 -9.13
CA TRP A 102 -3.26 11.75 -10.10
C TRP A 102 -2.71 10.50 -10.76
N LEU A 103 -1.41 10.46 -11.08
CA LEU A 103 -0.75 9.30 -11.68
C LEU A 103 -0.75 8.07 -10.76
N ARG A 104 -0.76 8.26 -9.43
CA ARG A 104 -0.81 7.13 -8.47
C ARG A 104 -2.10 6.33 -8.55
N LEU A 105 -3.23 6.96 -8.83
CA LEU A 105 -4.53 6.30 -8.89
C LEU A 105 -4.56 5.17 -9.94
N PRO A 106 -4.25 5.42 -11.23
CA PRO A 106 -4.20 4.36 -12.22
C PRO A 106 -3.07 3.36 -11.97
N LEU A 107 -1.93 3.78 -11.40
CA LEU A 107 -0.84 2.87 -11.03
C LEU A 107 -1.23 1.89 -9.91
N GLN A 108 -2.18 2.25 -9.05
CA GLN A 108 -2.63 1.39 -7.95
C GLN A 108 -3.55 0.25 -8.44
N ILE A 109 -4.26 0.43 -9.55
CA ILE A 109 -5.20 -0.58 -10.08
C ILE A 109 -4.49 -1.90 -10.45
N PRO A 110 -3.38 -1.90 -11.23
CA PRO A 110 -2.62 -3.11 -11.49
C PRO A 110 -2.07 -3.79 -10.23
N LEU A 111 -1.72 -3.01 -9.20
CA LEU A 111 -1.22 -3.54 -7.93
C LEU A 111 -2.31 -4.28 -7.15
N ILE A 112 -3.54 -3.73 -7.12
CA ILE A 112 -4.72 -4.36 -6.52
C ILE A 112 -5.04 -5.68 -7.24
N ILE A 113 -5.14 -5.65 -8.57
CA ILE A 113 -5.43 -6.83 -9.39
C ILE A 113 -4.33 -7.88 -9.23
N GLY A 114 -3.07 -7.44 -9.22
CA GLY A 114 -1.91 -8.30 -9.01
C GLY A 114 -1.96 -9.02 -7.66
N ALA A 115 -2.19 -8.30 -6.57
CA ALA A 115 -2.32 -8.85 -5.22
C ALA A 115 -3.46 -9.87 -5.13
N TYR A 116 -4.63 -9.55 -5.71
CA TYR A 116 -5.79 -10.43 -5.71
C TYR A 116 -5.53 -11.71 -6.51
N ARG A 117 -4.93 -11.59 -7.71
CA ARG A 117 -4.57 -12.76 -8.52
C ARG A 117 -3.56 -13.65 -7.81
N TRP A 118 -2.58 -13.05 -7.13
CA TRP A 118 -1.61 -13.80 -6.33
C TRP A 118 -2.27 -14.54 -5.15
N SER A 119 -3.30 -13.96 -4.53
CA SER A 119 -4.02 -14.64 -3.45
C SER A 119 -4.78 -15.88 -3.92
N LEU A 120 -5.19 -15.93 -5.19
CA LEU A 120 -5.87 -17.09 -5.78
C LEU A 120 -4.90 -18.20 -6.22
N GLU A 121 -3.60 -17.92 -6.34
CA GLU A 121 -2.61 -18.91 -6.78
C GLU A 121 -2.32 -20.01 -5.75
N GLU A 122 -2.63 -19.78 -4.46
CA GLU A 122 -2.48 -20.81 -3.41
C GLU A 122 -3.61 -21.84 -3.43
N LYS A 123 -4.86 -21.40 -3.68
CA LYS A 123 -6.02 -22.31 -3.78
C LYS A 123 -5.79 -23.41 -4.82
N LYS A 124 -5.22 -23.07 -5.98
CA LYS A 124 -4.91 -24.03 -7.05
C LYS A 124 -3.85 -25.07 -6.67
N SER A 125 -3.04 -24.83 -5.63
CA SER A 125 -2.03 -25.77 -5.14
C SER A 125 -2.57 -26.70 -4.06
N THR A 126 -3.70 -26.38 -3.44
CA THR A 126 -4.33 -27.18 -2.37
C THR A 126 -5.54 -27.98 -2.87
N GLU A 127 -6.13 -27.60 -4.00
CA GLU A 127 -7.24 -28.30 -4.68
C GLU A 127 -6.76 -29.31 -5.75
N LYS A 128 -5.45 -29.58 -5.86
CA LYS A 128 -4.84 -30.62 -6.71
C LYS A 128 -4.23 -31.70 -5.84
#